data_AF-A0A8J7EBN7-F1
#
_entry.id   AF-A0A8J7EBN7-F1
#
_cell.length_a   1.000
_cell.length_b   1.000
_cell.length_c   1.000
_cell.angle_alpha   90.00
_cell.angle_beta   90.00
_cell.angle_gamma   90.00
#
_symmetry.space_group_name_H-M   'P 1'
#
loop_
_entity.id
_entity.type
_entity.pdbx_description
1 polymer ?
#
loop_
_entity_poly.entity_id
_entity_poly.type
_entity_poly.pdbx_seq_one_letter_code
_entity_poly.pdbx_strand_id
1 'polypeptide(L)'
;MTTNHYPWNVNVLATWLQLELRSHESPQALAIAMQVPFPSLRDWLSSPASSITLAEIHSIAQYQSWNLQQTINWLGLKPAHVESLIAQDSRGERPNWNDAKAR
;
A
#
# COMPACT_ATOMS: atom_id res chain seq x y z
N MET A 1 -26.45 6.88 3.69
CA MET A 1 -25.50 5.76 3.48
C MET A 1 -24.14 6.26 3.90
N THR A 2 -23.69 5.90 5.11
CA THR A 2 -22.40 6.35 5.65
C THR A 2 -21.31 5.41 5.17
N THR A 3 -20.58 5.82 4.14
CA THR A 3 -19.31 5.22 3.76
C THR A 3 -18.34 5.42 4.92
N ASN A 4 -18.13 4.35 5.69
CA ASN A 4 -17.19 4.31 6.80
C ASN A 4 -15.75 4.45 6.27
N HIS A 5 -15.28 5.68 6.10
CA HIS A 5 -13.89 5.99 5.82
C HIS A 5 -13.12 5.89 7.14
N TYR A 6 -12.54 4.73 7.41
CA TYR A 6 -11.60 4.60 8.51
C TYR A 6 -10.21 5.02 8.00
N PRO A 7 -9.59 6.07 8.56
CA PRO A 7 -8.21 6.38 8.27
C PRO A 7 -7.40 5.23 8.88
N TRP A 8 -6.93 4.31 8.05
CA TRP A 8 -6.03 3.26 8.52
C TRP A 8 -4.76 3.92 9.02
N ASN A 9 -3.86 3.18 9.68
CA ASN A 9 -2.66 3.77 10.26
C ASN A 9 -1.61 4.14 9.17
N VAL A 10 -2.05 4.81 8.10
CA VAL A 10 -1.26 5.38 7.01
C VAL A 10 -0.24 6.36 7.59
N ASN A 11 -0.41 6.86 8.81
CA ASN A 11 0.63 7.62 9.50
C ASN A 11 1.90 6.78 9.74
N VAL A 12 1.77 5.51 10.11
CA VAL A 12 2.92 4.61 10.26
C VAL A 12 3.56 4.34 8.90
N LEU A 13 2.75 4.09 7.87
CA LEU A 13 3.21 3.88 6.50
C LEU A 13 3.92 5.12 5.94
N ALA A 14 3.30 6.30 6.04
CA ALA A 14 3.82 7.57 5.56
C ALA A 14 5.10 7.96 6.31
N THR A 15 5.14 7.79 7.64
CA THR A 15 6.34 8.06 8.44
C THR A 15 7.48 7.13 8.02
N TRP A 16 7.20 5.85 7.83
CA TRP A 16 8.21 4.91 7.34
C TRP A 16 8.66 5.25 5.91
N LEU A 17 7.74 5.55 4.99
CA LEU A 17 8.09 5.97 3.62
C LEU A 17 8.97 7.22 3.63
N GLN A 18 8.70 8.21 4.48
CA GLN A 18 9.54 9.40 4.62
C GLN A 18 10.96 9.08 5.11
N LEU A 19 11.12 8.08 5.97
CA LEU A 19 12.44 7.61 6.40
C LEU A 19 13.14 6.82 5.28
N GLU A 20 12.41 5.93 4.61
CA GLU A 20 12.92 5.09 3.53
C GLU A 20 13.39 5.93 2.33
N LEU A 21 12.69 7.03 2.04
CA LEU A 21 13.07 8.02 1.03
C LEU A 21 14.43 8.67 1.31
N ARG A 22 14.93 8.69 2.55
CA ARG A 22 16.27 9.19 2.84
C ARG A 22 17.37 8.28 2.28
N SER A 23 17.04 7.02 2.06
CA SER A 23 17.93 6.00 1.49
C SER A 23 17.76 5.84 -0.02
N HIS A 24 16.83 6.57 -0.65
CA HIS A 24 16.52 6.48 -2.08
C HIS A 24 16.70 7.84 -2.75
N GLU A 25 17.08 7.81 -4.04
CA GLU A 25 17.31 9.04 -4.80
C GLU A 25 16.02 9.83 -5.09
N SER A 26 14.87 9.14 -5.16
CA SER A 26 13.57 9.76 -5.42
C SER A 26 12.38 8.89 -4.99
N PRO A 27 11.19 9.48 -4.81
CA PRO A 27 9.95 8.74 -4.61
C PRO A 27 9.62 7.74 -5.72
N GLN A 28 9.98 8.03 -6.97
CA GLN A 28 9.82 7.13 -8.10
C GLN A 28 10.75 5.90 -7.97
N ALA A 29 12.01 6.11 -7.58
CA ALA A 29 12.95 5.02 -7.35
C ALA A 29 12.48 4.09 -6.23
N LEU A 30 11.95 4.65 -5.15
CA LEU A 30 11.35 3.86 -4.06
C LEU A 30 10.13 3.07 -4.52
N ALA A 31 9.22 3.67 -5.32
CA ALA A 31 8.06 2.97 -5.85
C ALA A 31 8.46 1.76 -6.71
N ILE A 32 9.50 1.91 -7.53
CA ILE A 32 10.06 0.81 -8.34
C ILE A 32 10.66 -0.27 -7.45
N ALA A 33 11.48 0.10 -6.46
CA ALA A 33 12.11 -0.85 -5.54
C ALA A 33 11.08 -1.66 -4.74
N MET A 34 10.02 -1.00 -4.30
CA MET A 34 8.89 -1.63 -3.60
C MET A 34 7.93 -2.37 -4.53
N GLN A 35 8.06 -2.25 -5.85
CA GLN A 35 7.11 -2.79 -6.83
C GLN A 35 5.67 -2.36 -6.54
N VAL A 36 5.48 -1.08 -6.24
CA VAL A 36 4.17 -0.45 -6.02
C VAL A 36 3.92 0.64 -7.06
N PRO A 37 2.66 0.99 -7.34
CA PRO A 37 2.36 2.07 -8.27
C PRO A 37 2.85 3.39 -7.70
N PHE A 38 3.57 4.19 -8.51
CA PHE A 38 3.98 5.53 -8.09
C PHE A 38 2.80 6.41 -7.63
N PRO A 39 1.61 6.37 -8.28
CA PRO A 39 0.44 7.08 -7.77
C PRO A 39 0.05 6.66 -6.36
N SER A 40 0.03 5.36 -6.05
CA SER A 40 -0.27 4.85 -4.71
C SER A 40 0.72 5.36 -3.67
N LEU A 41 2.03 5.28 -3.97
CA LEU A 41 3.07 5.76 -3.07
C LEU A 41 2.95 7.28 -2.82
N ARG A 42 2.68 8.06 -3.87
CA ARG A 42 2.44 9.50 -3.75
C ARG A 42 1.22 9.79 -2.89
N ASP A 43 0.15 9.03 -3.07
CA ASP A 43 -1.08 9.20 -2.31
C ASP A 43 -0.88 8.84 -0.84
N TRP A 44 -0.11 7.80 -0.52
CA TRP A 44 0.28 7.46 0.86
C TRP A 44 1.11 8.55 1.54
N LEU A 45 1.99 9.23 0.80
CA LEU A 45 2.78 10.35 1.32
C LEU A 45 1.97 11.64 1.50
N SER A 46 0.94 11.83 0.68
CA SER A 46 0.19 13.09 0.61
C SER A 46 -1.08 13.10 1.43
N SER A 47 -1.68 11.93 1.68
CA SER A 47 -2.98 11.81 2.34
C SER A 47 -2.98 10.73 3.43
N PRO A 48 -3.32 11.09 4.68
CA PRO A 48 -3.43 10.15 5.79
C PRO A 48 -4.65 9.23 5.67
N ALA A 49 -5.53 9.45 4.69
CA ALA A 49 -6.74 8.67 4.44
C ALA A 49 -6.61 7.71 3.23
N SER A 50 -5.43 7.60 2.64
CA SER A 50 -5.21 6.77 1.45
C SER A 50 -5.42 5.29 1.74
N SER A 51 -6.21 4.63 0.90
CA SER A 51 -6.41 3.19 0.95
C SER A 51 -5.15 2.44 0.51
N ILE A 52 -4.99 1.23 1.01
CA ILE A 52 -3.97 0.27 0.56
C ILE A 52 -4.66 -1.03 0.14
N THR A 53 -4.16 -1.68 -0.89
CA THR A 53 -4.67 -2.97 -1.39
C THR A 53 -3.90 -4.15 -0.80
N LEU A 54 -4.48 -5.35 -0.88
CA LEU A 54 -3.78 -6.57 -0.44
C LEU A 54 -2.48 -6.80 -1.24
N ALA A 55 -2.49 -6.52 -2.54
CA ALA A 55 -1.31 -6.62 -3.40
C ALA A 55 -0.19 -5.67 -2.93
N GLU A 56 -0.53 -4.42 -2.57
CA GLU A 56 0.45 -3.46 -2.06
C GLU A 56 0.99 -3.86 -0.68
N ILE A 57 0.17 -4.46 0.19
CA ILE A 57 0.65 -5.04 1.46
C ILE A 57 1.63 -6.19 1.18
N HIS A 58 1.35 -7.04 0.20
CA HIS A 58 2.29 -8.08 -0.21
C HIS A 58 3.61 -7.50 -0.75
N SER A 59 3.55 -6.45 -1.57
CA SER A 59 4.73 -5.75 -2.07
C SER A 59 5.58 -5.16 -0.93
N ILE A 60 4.94 -4.54 0.07
CA ILE A 60 5.64 -4.04 1.27
C ILE A 60 6.29 -5.19 2.05
N ALA A 61 5.56 -6.29 2.26
CA ALA A 61 6.07 -7.47 2.96
C ALA A 61 7.31 -8.04 2.26
N GLN A 62 7.28 -8.13 0.92
CA GLN A 62 8.42 -8.57 0.12
C GLN A 62 9.61 -7.62 0.24
N TYR A 63 9.38 -6.31 0.10
CA TYR A 63 10.42 -5.29 0.22
C TYR A 63 11.13 -5.35 1.59
N GLN A 64 10.36 -5.50 2.67
CA GLN A 64 10.86 -5.58 4.04
C GLN A 64 11.42 -6.97 4.41
N SER A 65 11.30 -7.97 3.53
CA SER A 65 11.54 -9.39 3.86
C SER A 65 10.73 -9.88 5.07
N TRP A 66 9.51 -9.37 5.22
CA TRP A 66 8.54 -9.75 6.25
C TRP A 66 7.50 -10.71 5.70
N ASN A 67 6.84 -11.45 6.59
CA ASN A 67 5.62 -12.15 6.21
C ASN A 67 4.39 -11.21 6.24
N LEU A 68 3.30 -11.66 5.62
CA LEU A 68 2.07 -10.89 5.51
C LEU A 68 1.51 -10.50 6.88
N GLN A 69 1.54 -11.42 7.85
CA GLN A 69 1.01 -11.18 9.20
C GLN A 69 1.81 -10.10 9.95
N GLN A 70 3.13 -10.09 9.82
CA GLN A 70 4.00 -9.05 10.38
C GLN A 70 3.67 -7.68 9.80
N THR A 71 3.45 -7.62 8.49
CA THR A 71 3.11 -6.38 7.79
C THR A 71 1.72 -5.87 8.20
N ILE A 72 0.72 -6.76 8.28
CA ILE A 72 -0.63 -6.47 8.77
C ILE A 72 -0.60 -5.92 10.21
N ASN A 73 0.17 -6.58 11.09
CA ASN A 73 0.32 -6.16 12.49
C ASN A 73 1.01 -4.80 12.59
N TRP A 74 2.07 -4.57 11.81
CA TRP A 74 2.80 -3.31 11.76
C TRP A 74 1.92 -2.15 11.26
N LEU A 75 1.11 -2.39 10.24
CA LEU A 75 0.09 -1.45 9.75
C LEU A 75 -1.08 -1.26 10.75
N GLY A 76 -1.13 -2.04 11.83
CA GLY A 76 -2.21 -1.99 12.82
C GLY A 76 -3.57 -2.40 12.24
N LEU A 77 -3.59 -3.25 11.21
CA LEU A 77 -4.82 -3.70 10.56
C LEU A 77 -5.57 -4.68 11.47
N LYS A 78 -6.83 -4.39 11.75
CA LYS A 78 -7.74 -5.28 12.48
C LYS A 78 -8.23 -6.42 11.58
N PRO A 79 -8.67 -7.56 12.13
CA PRO A 79 -9.17 -8.69 11.34
C PRO A 79 -10.24 -8.31 10.30
N ALA A 80 -11.19 -7.44 10.65
CA ALA A 80 -12.23 -6.95 9.73
C ALA A 80 -11.66 -6.16 8.52
N HIS A 81 -10.51 -5.51 8.66
CA HIS A 81 -9.83 -4.85 7.54
C HIS A 81 -9.23 -5.88 6.59
N VAL A 82 -8.62 -6.93 7.14
CA VAL A 82 -8.04 -8.03 6.35
C VAL A 82 -9.12 -8.77 5.57
N GLU A 83 -10.29 -9.03 6.18
CA GLU A 83 -11.44 -9.60 5.49
C GLU A 83 -11.94 -8.71 4.35
N SER A 84 -11.98 -7.38 4.56
CA SER A 84 -12.37 -6.42 3.52
C SER A 84 -11.35 -6.40 2.36
N LEU A 85 -10.06 -6.46 2.66
CA LEU A 85 -8.98 -6.52 1.66
C LEU A 85 -9.05 -7.81 0.84
N ILE A 86 -9.28 -8.95 1.47
CA ILE A 86 -9.47 -10.23 0.80
C ILE A 86 -10.72 -10.20 -0.09
N ALA A 87 -11.81 -9.60 0.40
CA ALA A 87 -13.05 -9.46 -0.38
C ALA A 87 -12.91 -8.53 -1.59
N GLN A 88 -12.05 -7.52 -1.52
CA GLN A 88 -11.72 -6.64 -2.65
C GLN A 88 -10.85 -7.37 -3.69
N ASP A 89 -9.81 -8.09 -3.24
CA ASP A 89 -8.92 -8.84 -4.13
C ASP A 89 -9.68 -9.95 -4.90
N SER A 90 -10.59 -10.66 -4.21
CA SER A 90 -11.42 -11.71 -4.82
C SER A 90 -12.48 -11.19 -5.79
N ARG A 91 -12.76 -9.87 -5.82
CA ARG A 91 -13.63 -9.23 -6.81
C ARG A 91 -12.91 -8.83 -8.10
N GLY A 92 -11.61 -9.08 -8.22
CA GLY A 92 -10.90 -8.95 -9.49
C GLY A 92 -10.57 -7.50 -9.89
N GLU A 93 -10.55 -6.55 -8.96
CA GLU A 93 -9.88 -5.25 -9.18
C GLU A 93 -8.36 -5.41 -9.10
N ARG A 94 -7.82 -6.37 -9.87
CA ARG A 94 -6.39 -6.36 -10.19
C ARG A 94 -6.18 -5.25 -11.20
N PRO A 95 -5.34 -4.23 -10.93
CA PRO A 95 -4.91 -3.34 -11.99
C PRO A 95 -4.25 -4.20 -13.06
N ASN A 96 -4.85 -4.25 -14.25
CA ASN A 96 -4.28 -4.90 -15.41
C ASN A 96 -3.08 -4.07 -15.88
N TRP A 97 -1.88 -4.43 -15.40
CA TRP A 97 -0.64 -3.69 -15.67
C TRP A 97 -0.16 -3.72 -17.13
N ASN A 98 -0.90 -4.38 -18.04
CA ASN A 98 -0.58 -4.39 -19.47
C ASN A 98 -1.10 -3.16 -20.24
N ASP A 99 -2.02 -2.35 -19.68
CA ASP A 99 -2.55 -1.18 -20.40
C ASP A 99 -1.69 0.09 -20.25
N ALA A 100 -0.73 0.12 -19.32
CA ALA A 100 0.15 1.28 -19.12
C ALA A 100 1.30 1.41 -20.14
N LYS A 101 1.41 0.49 -21.11
CA LYS A 101 2.38 0.55 -22.22
C LYS A 101 1.78 0.97 -23.57
N ALA A 102 0.50 1.32 -23.63
CA ALA A 102 -0.19 1.67 -24.87
C ALA A 102 -0.72 3.11 -24.86
N ARG A 103 0.12 4.11 -24.55
CA ARG A 103 -0.10 5.51 -24.95
C ARG A 103 1.21 6.22 -25.22
#